data_AF-A0A970AYQ3-F1
#
_entry.id   AF-A0A970AYQ3-F1
#
_cell.length_a   1.000
_cell.length_b   1.000
_cell.length_c   1.000
_cell.angle_alpha   90.00
_cell.angle_beta   90.00
_cell.angle_gamma   90.00
#
_symmetry.space_group_name_H-M   'P 1'
#
loop_
_entity.id
_entity.type
_entity.pdbx_description
1 polymer ?
#
loop_
_entity_poly.entity_id
_entity_poly.type
_entity_poly.pdbx_seq_one_letter_code
_entity_poly.pdbx_strand_id
1 'polypeptide(L)'
;MIVFSLALAALTAGFSSQAQQGGLKIMAPAAPGGGWDQTARALQSVMETTGLAKPVTVQNVAGAGGTVGLAQFVNARGDGNQLMVMGLVMVGAIPTNKAKVTLEQVTPIARLTGEYEVLVVPAESKIQKPR
;
A
#
# COMPACT_ATOMS: atom_id res chain seq x y z
N MET A 1 26.93 -19.73 52.54
CA MET A 1 27.64 -19.74 51.24
C MET A 1 26.99 -20.82 50.38
N ILE A 2 26.42 -20.61 49.19
CA ILE A 2 26.09 -19.45 48.37
C ILE A 2 24.75 -19.83 47.72
N VAL A 3 23.76 -18.95 47.82
CA VAL A 3 22.52 -18.98 47.03
C VAL A 3 22.88 -18.44 45.64
N PHE A 4 22.52 -19.13 44.56
CA PHE A 4 22.46 -18.51 43.23
C PHE A 4 21.20 -18.99 42.50
N SER A 5 20.08 -18.38 42.88
CA SER A 5 18.90 -18.25 42.03
C SER A 5 19.29 -17.36 40.85
N LEU A 6 19.30 -17.88 39.63
CA LEU A 6 19.31 -17.04 38.43
C LEU A 6 17.93 -17.15 37.78
N ALA A 7 17.11 -16.14 38.07
CA ALA A 7 15.79 -15.94 37.53
C ALA A 7 15.87 -15.85 35.99
N LEU A 8 15.32 -16.84 35.29
CA LEU A 8 14.98 -16.73 33.88
C LEU A 8 13.59 -16.09 33.77
N ALA A 9 13.51 -14.81 34.14
CA ALA A 9 12.33 -13.98 33.96
C ALA A 9 12.69 -12.83 33.01
N ALA A 10 11.77 -12.55 32.08
CA ALA A 10 11.77 -11.43 31.13
C ALA A 10 12.54 -11.61 29.81
N LEU A 11 12.03 -12.47 28.92
CA LEU A 11 12.05 -12.21 27.48
C LEU A 11 10.69 -12.47 26.81
N THR A 12 9.59 -12.14 27.50
CA THR A 12 8.37 -11.73 26.81
C THR A 12 8.51 -10.23 26.51
N ALA A 13 9.40 -9.89 25.59
CA ALA A 13 9.26 -8.62 24.88
C ALA A 13 7.96 -8.75 24.10
N GLY A 14 6.86 -8.38 24.74
CA GLY A 14 5.59 -8.25 24.06
C GLY A 14 5.84 -7.33 22.88
N PHE A 15 5.60 -7.85 21.67
CA PHE A 15 5.31 -7.00 20.54
C PHE A 15 4.01 -6.28 20.89
N SER A 16 4.13 -5.21 21.67
CA SER A 16 3.07 -4.24 21.87
C SER A 16 2.80 -3.69 20.48
N SER A 17 1.79 -4.26 19.83
CA SER A 17 1.19 -3.72 18.62
C SER A 17 0.73 -2.30 18.92
N GLN A 18 1.63 -1.33 18.78
CA GLN A 18 1.33 0.10 18.86
C GLN A 18 0.45 0.54 17.68
N ALA A 19 0.08 -0.38 16.78
CA ALA A 19 -0.81 -0.15 15.64
C ALA A 19 -2.30 0.06 16.01
N GLN A 20 -2.71 -0.04 17.27
CA GLN A 20 -4.14 -0.11 17.60
C GLN A 20 -4.79 1.22 18.05
N GLN A 21 -4.05 2.31 18.29
CA GLN A 21 -4.66 3.48 18.94
C GLN A 21 -5.42 4.45 17.99
N GLY A 22 -5.40 4.24 16.66
CA GLY A 22 -5.94 5.25 15.72
C GLY A 22 -6.83 4.75 14.58
N GLY A 23 -7.08 3.45 14.47
CA GLY A 23 -7.66 2.85 13.26
C GLY A 23 -6.70 2.91 12.06
N LEU A 24 -6.89 2.00 11.11
CA LEU A 24 -6.05 1.89 9.92
C LEU A 24 -6.57 2.82 8.81
N LYS A 25 -5.69 3.58 8.17
CA LYS A 25 -6.02 4.43 7.02
C LYS A 25 -5.39 3.85 5.77
N ILE A 26 -6.19 3.61 4.74
CA ILE A 26 -5.74 3.13 3.44
C ILE A 26 -5.88 4.27 2.43
N MET A 27 -4.76 4.79 1.93
CA MET A 27 -4.75 5.76 0.86
C MET A 27 -4.96 5.07 -0.49
N ALA A 28 -5.93 5.54 -1.27
CA ALA A 28 -6.12 5.20 -2.67
C ALA A 28 -5.72 6.41 -3.53
N PRO A 29 -4.60 6.35 -4.29
CA PRO A 29 -4.12 7.47 -5.09
C PRO A 29 -4.91 7.66 -6.40
N ALA A 30 -6.25 7.58 -6.32
CA ALA A 30 -7.20 7.66 -7.42
C ALA A 30 -8.47 8.42 -6.97
N ALA A 31 -9.28 8.86 -7.93
CA ALA A 31 -10.62 9.37 -7.64
C ALA A 31 -11.54 8.25 -7.10
N PRO A 32 -12.57 8.57 -6.31
CA PRO A 32 -13.58 7.59 -5.88
C PRO A 32 -14.14 6.80 -7.06
N GLY A 33 -14.28 5.49 -6.90
CA GLY A 33 -14.72 4.56 -7.95
C GLY A 33 -13.63 4.09 -8.92
N GLY A 34 -12.44 4.69 -8.92
CA GLY A 34 -11.30 4.22 -9.73
C GLY A 34 -10.71 2.89 -9.26
N GLY A 35 -9.86 2.26 -10.07
CA GLY A 35 -9.30 0.93 -9.79
C GLY A 35 -8.63 0.81 -8.42
N TRP A 36 -7.74 1.75 -8.06
CA TRP A 36 -7.10 1.74 -6.73
C TRP A 36 -8.06 2.01 -5.57
N ASP A 37 -9.15 2.77 -5.78
CA ASP A 37 -10.19 2.97 -4.76
C ASP A 37 -10.94 1.66 -4.50
N GLN A 38 -11.33 0.95 -5.56
CA GLN A 38 -12.01 -0.33 -5.44
C GLN A 38 -11.13 -1.36 -4.72
N THR A 39 -9.84 -1.44 -5.07
CA THR A 39 -8.88 -2.30 -4.36
C THR A 39 -8.74 -1.93 -2.89
N ALA A 40 -8.66 -0.63 -2.56
CA ALA A 40 -8.57 -0.16 -1.17
C ALA A 40 -9.82 -0.51 -0.36
N ARG A 41 -11.01 -0.37 -0.95
CA ARG A 41 -12.29 -0.73 -0.31
C ARG A 41 -12.47 -2.24 -0.14
N ALA A 42 -12.00 -3.04 -1.10
CA ALA A 42 -11.95 -4.48 -0.94
C ALA A 42 -11.05 -4.88 0.23
N LEU A 43 -9.85 -4.27 0.32
CA LEU A 43 -8.94 -4.48 1.44
C LEU A 43 -9.54 -4.07 2.79
N GLN A 44 -10.17 -2.89 2.84
CA GLN A 44 -10.92 -2.39 4.00
C GLN A 44 -11.95 -3.44 4.46
N SER A 45 -12.81 -3.89 3.55
CA SER A 45 -13.86 -4.87 3.86
C SER A 45 -13.29 -6.18 4.41
N VAL A 46 -12.23 -6.71 3.79
CA VAL A 46 -11.59 -7.95 4.27
C VAL A 46 -10.95 -7.76 5.65
N MET A 47 -10.24 -6.67 5.88
CA MET A 47 -9.61 -6.39 7.19
C MET A 47 -10.65 -6.26 8.30
N GLU A 48 -11.78 -5.61 8.03
CA GLU A 48 -12.85 -5.46 9.01
C GLU A 48 -13.62 -6.78 9.20
N THR A 49 -13.98 -7.49 8.14
CA THR A 49 -14.74 -8.75 8.28
C THR A 49 -13.94 -9.85 8.99
N THR A 50 -12.62 -9.91 8.77
CA THR A 50 -11.73 -10.86 9.45
C THR A 50 -11.33 -10.42 10.86
N GLY A 51 -11.59 -9.17 11.23
CA GLY A 51 -11.19 -8.61 12.52
C GLY A 51 -9.69 -8.28 12.62
N LEU A 52 -8.97 -8.25 11.51
CA LEU A 52 -7.54 -7.94 11.47
C LEU A 52 -7.24 -6.49 11.88
N ALA A 53 -8.10 -5.55 11.50
CA ALA A 53 -8.00 -4.15 11.90
C ALA A 53 -9.40 -3.52 11.94
N LYS A 54 -9.67 -2.70 12.98
CA LYS A 54 -10.90 -1.90 13.12
C LYS A 54 -10.63 -0.63 13.95
N PRO A 55 -11.13 0.54 13.56
CA PRO A 55 -11.80 0.84 12.30
C PRO A 55 -10.79 0.89 11.13
N VAL A 56 -11.25 0.66 9.89
CA VAL A 56 -10.44 0.89 8.68
C VAL A 56 -11.12 1.96 7.83
N THR A 57 -10.36 2.94 7.34
CA THR A 57 -10.89 4.04 6.51
C THR A 57 -10.14 4.14 5.19
N VAL A 58 -10.83 4.52 4.11
CA VAL A 58 -10.23 4.75 2.79
C VAL A 58 -10.22 6.25 2.49
N GLN A 59 -9.05 6.78 2.12
CA GLN A 59 -8.88 8.17 1.69
C GLN A 59 -8.42 8.23 0.23
N ASN A 60 -9.18 8.95 -0.60
CA ASN A 60 -8.84 9.17 -2.00
C ASN A 60 -7.95 10.40 -2.18
N VAL A 61 -6.84 10.25 -2.91
CA VAL A 61 -5.93 11.35 -3.29
C VAL A 61 -5.59 11.23 -4.78
N ALA A 62 -6.37 11.88 -5.63
CA ALA A 62 -6.20 11.79 -7.08
C ALA A 62 -5.08 12.71 -7.63
N GLY A 63 -4.52 12.34 -8.79
CA GLY A 63 -3.67 13.24 -9.59
C GLY A 63 -2.32 12.64 -9.97
N ALA A 64 -1.79 13.10 -11.13
CA ALA A 64 -0.45 12.82 -11.63
C ALA A 64 -0.05 11.33 -11.62
N GLY A 65 -0.95 10.44 -12.04
CA GLY A 65 -0.69 8.99 -12.03
C GLY A 65 -0.42 8.42 -10.63
N GLY A 66 -0.89 9.09 -9.58
CA GLY A 66 -0.75 8.71 -8.18
C GLY A 66 0.42 9.34 -7.44
N THR A 67 1.28 10.12 -8.10
CA THR A 67 2.47 10.70 -7.44
C THR A 67 2.13 11.80 -6.43
N VAL A 68 0.95 12.44 -6.56
CA VAL A 68 0.43 13.36 -5.52
C VAL A 68 0.16 12.60 -4.22
N GLY A 69 -0.54 11.47 -4.31
CA GLY A 69 -0.77 10.58 -3.17
C GLY A 69 0.55 10.06 -2.59
N LEU A 70 1.48 9.60 -3.45
CA LEU A 70 2.79 9.13 -3.01
C LEU A 70 3.55 10.19 -2.19
N ALA A 71 3.56 11.44 -2.65
CA ALA A 71 4.20 12.54 -1.91
C ALA A 71 3.53 12.77 -0.54
N GLN A 72 2.20 12.75 -0.48
CA GLN A 72 1.48 12.87 0.78
C GLN A 72 1.80 11.72 1.74
N PHE A 73 1.85 10.49 1.23
CA PHE A 73 2.15 9.30 2.03
C PHE A 73 3.59 9.30 2.56
N VAL A 74 4.57 9.66 1.72
CA VAL A 74 5.97 9.79 2.15
C VAL A 74 6.14 10.89 3.19
N ASN A 75 5.41 12.00 3.06
CA ASN A 75 5.44 13.10 4.04
C ASN A 75 4.76 12.73 5.37
N ALA A 76 3.86 11.74 5.38
CA ALA A 76 3.24 11.18 6.59
C ALA A 76 4.09 10.10 7.26
N ARG A 77 5.37 9.94 6.87
CA ARG A 77 6.31 8.97 7.46
C ARG A 77 6.33 9.09 8.98
N GLY A 78 6.17 7.95 9.66
CA GLY A 78 6.09 7.85 11.11
C GLY A 78 4.69 7.51 11.62
N ASP A 79 3.63 7.70 10.82
CA ASP A 79 2.30 7.15 11.13
C ASP A 79 2.26 5.65 10.78
N GLY A 80 2.39 4.80 11.81
CA GLY A 80 2.34 3.34 11.68
C GLY A 80 0.97 2.77 11.29
N ASN A 81 -0.07 3.60 11.21
CA ASN A 81 -1.44 3.21 10.89
C ASN A 81 -1.85 3.61 9.47
N GLN A 82 -0.88 3.85 8.57
CA GLN A 82 -1.16 4.18 7.17
C GLN A 82 -0.65 3.11 6.21
N LEU A 83 -1.51 2.76 5.26
CA LEU A 83 -1.19 1.97 4.08
C LEU A 83 -1.55 2.75 2.81
N MET A 84 -0.94 2.39 1.70
CA MET A 84 -1.28 2.92 0.38
C MET A 84 -1.45 1.77 -0.60
N VAL A 85 -2.51 1.82 -1.41
CA VAL A 85 -2.60 1.01 -2.63
C VAL A 85 -1.76 1.67 -3.71
N MET A 86 -0.96 0.88 -4.42
CA MET A 86 -0.11 1.35 -5.51
C MET A 86 -0.09 0.32 -6.65
N GLY A 87 0.46 0.68 -7.80
CA GLY A 87 0.56 -0.22 -8.94
C GLY A 87 1.40 0.34 -10.09
N LEU A 88 1.38 -0.37 -11.21
CA LEU A 88 2.25 -0.12 -12.38
C LEU A 88 2.17 1.32 -12.91
N VAL A 89 0.98 1.92 -12.93
CA VAL A 89 0.77 3.32 -13.37
C VAL A 89 1.68 4.29 -12.62
N MET A 90 1.87 4.09 -11.31
CA MET A 90 2.72 4.95 -10.48
C MET A 90 4.21 4.78 -10.84
N VAL A 91 4.65 3.57 -11.19
CA VAL A 91 6.04 3.29 -11.60
C VAL A 91 6.41 4.09 -12.85
N GLY A 92 5.51 4.17 -13.84
CA GLY A 92 5.70 5.02 -15.00
C GLY A 92 5.54 6.52 -14.71
N ALA A 93 4.58 6.88 -13.84
CA ALA A 93 4.28 8.27 -13.53
C ALA A 93 5.41 9.00 -12.78
N ILE A 94 6.20 8.31 -11.94
CA ILE A 94 7.33 8.90 -11.21
C ILE A 94 8.34 9.58 -12.16
N PRO A 95 8.94 8.87 -13.14
CA PRO A 95 9.86 9.50 -14.09
C PRO A 95 9.13 10.47 -15.04
N THR A 96 7.93 10.13 -15.53
CA THR A 96 7.17 11.01 -16.44
C THR A 96 6.89 12.38 -15.84
N ASN A 97 6.51 12.41 -14.56
CA ASN A 97 6.16 13.65 -13.86
C ASN A 97 7.34 14.28 -13.14
N LYS A 98 8.56 13.70 -13.24
CA LYS A 98 9.75 14.14 -12.48
C LYS A 98 9.44 14.28 -10.99
N ALA A 99 8.74 13.29 -10.44
CA ALA A 99 8.33 13.33 -9.04
C ALA A 99 9.56 13.42 -8.13
N LYS A 100 9.47 14.25 -7.08
CA LYS A 100 10.54 14.42 -6.09
C LYS A 100 10.67 13.23 -5.13
N VAL A 101 9.62 12.43 -5.03
CA VAL A 101 9.58 11.21 -4.22
C VAL A 101 9.51 9.98 -5.09
N THR A 102 10.08 8.88 -4.60
CA THR A 102 10.11 7.59 -5.29
C THR A 102 9.60 6.47 -4.39
N LEU A 103 9.41 5.30 -4.98
CA LEU A 103 8.98 4.10 -4.24
C LEU A 103 10.07 3.54 -3.32
N GLU A 104 11.32 3.99 -3.42
CA GLU A 104 12.40 3.61 -2.50
C GLU A 104 12.18 4.20 -1.09
N GLN A 105 11.32 5.20 -0.98
CA GLN A 105 11.00 5.88 0.28
C GLN A 105 9.81 5.27 1.01
N VAL A 106 9.21 4.20 0.47
CA VAL A 106 8.12 3.46 1.11
C VAL A 106 8.54 2.01 1.38
N THR A 107 7.84 1.35 2.30
CA THR A 107 8.07 -0.07 2.60
C THR A 107 7.05 -0.93 1.86
N PRO A 108 7.45 -1.80 0.91
CA PRO A 108 6.54 -2.75 0.29
C PRO A 108 6.03 -3.77 1.32
N ILE A 109 4.71 -3.95 1.40
CA ILE A 109 4.08 -4.88 2.35
C ILE A 109 3.71 -6.19 1.66
N ALA A 110 2.91 -6.11 0.59
CA ALA A 110 2.43 -7.27 -0.14
C ALA A 110 2.03 -6.89 -1.57
N ARG A 111 2.12 -7.86 -2.50
CA ARG A 111 1.53 -7.77 -3.83
C ARG A 111 0.13 -8.39 -3.80
N LEU A 112 -0.89 -7.59 -4.06
CA LEU A 112 -2.29 -8.03 -4.03
C LEU A 112 -2.78 -8.55 -5.39
N THR A 113 -2.38 -7.88 -6.47
CA THR A 113 -2.77 -8.22 -7.84
C THR A 113 -1.54 -8.32 -8.74
N GLY A 114 -1.68 -9.08 -9.83
CA GLY A 114 -0.73 -9.16 -10.92
C GLY A 114 -1.50 -9.21 -12.23
N GLU A 115 -1.15 -8.34 -13.15
CA GLU A 115 -1.88 -8.14 -14.41
C GLU A 115 -0.90 -8.32 -15.57
N TYR A 116 -1.34 -9.04 -16.61
CA TYR A 116 -0.61 -9.12 -17.87
C TYR A 116 -1.12 -8.01 -18.79
N GLU A 117 -0.23 -7.11 -19.19
CA GLU A 117 -0.53 -6.16 -20.24
C GLU A 117 -0.50 -6.88 -21.59
N VAL A 118 -1.50 -6.58 -22.42
CA VAL A 118 -1.62 -7.16 -23.77
C VAL A 118 -1.69 -6.05 -24.81
N LEU A 119 -0.88 -6.19 -25.85
CA LEU A 119 -0.99 -5.34 -27.03
C LEU A 119 -2.06 -5.93 -27.94
N VAL A 120 -3.16 -5.19 -28.09
CA VAL A 120 -4.26 -5.57 -28.99
C VAL A 120 -4.26 -4.70 -30.23
N VAL A 121 -4.54 -5.31 -31.37
CA VAL A 121 -4.77 -4.62 -32.64
C VAL A 121 -6.16 -4.98 -33.17
N PRO A 122 -6.79 -4.14 -34.01
CA PRO A 122 -8.01 -4.53 -34.71
C PRO A 122 -7.80 -5.83 -35.50
N ALA A 123 -8.87 -6.62 -35.66
CA ALA A 123 -8.81 -7.90 -36.38
C ALA A 123 -8.23 -7.76 -37.80
N GLU A 124 -8.54 -6.66 -38.48
CA GLU A 124 -8.06 -6.35 -39.84
C GLU A 124 -6.69 -5.64 -39.89
N SER A 125 -5.95 -5.60 -38.78
CA SER A 125 -4.66 -4.94 -38.73
C SER A 125 -3.63 -5.61 -39.64
N LYS A 126 -2.78 -4.81 -40.28
CA LYS A 126 -1.61 -5.32 -41.02
C LYS A 126 -0.52 -5.86 -40.09
N ILE A 127 -0.56 -5.52 -38.81
CA ILE A 127 0.39 -6.00 -37.80
C ILE A 127 -0.11 -7.33 -37.27
N GLN A 128 0.45 -8.43 -37.79
CA GLN A 128 0.03 -9.80 -37.49
C GLN A 128 0.96 -10.52 -36.49
N LYS A 129 2.14 -9.94 -36.22
CA LYS A 129 3.14 -10.49 -35.29
C LYS A 129 3.82 -9.35 -34.52
N PRO A 130 4.18 -9.55 -33.24
CA PRO A 130 5.06 -8.63 -32.53
C PRO A 130 6.40 -8.52 -33.27
N ARG A 131 7.00 -7.33 -33.25
CA ARG A 131 8.37 -7.12 -33.74
C ARG A 131 9.37 -7.31 -32.61
#